data_AF-A0A9P3GSY3-F1
#
_entry.id   AF-A0A9P3GSY3-F1
#
_cell.length_a   1.000
_cell.length_b   1.000
_cell.length_c   1.000
_cell.angle_alpha   90.00
_cell.angle_beta   90.00
_cell.angle_gamma   90.00
#
_symmetry.space_group_name_H-M   'P 1'
#
loop_
_entity.id
_entity.type
_entity.pdbx_description
1 polymer ?
#
loop_
_entity_poly.entity_id
_entity_poly.type
_entity_poly.pdbx_seq_one_letter_code
_entity_poly.pdbx_strand_id
1 'polypeptide(L)'
;MDYPYHSRKTTLLSLANELLLLLRDNLEPDDLLAHACYYLLHPRTRACYAAYDNDPRFWTSLLFESGLAASCCEADPSGVVWRRMAIECAEHAWECKHSACGIQRLEENRARLQRARELRDPELWDGCSPLDTTDADKVAIRIQQNPLFEWIDFNSAFPPVHLPDRMRSILIGACAFLRETLDDNSGWLPTDLIGLHPVACRSFATFPPINILAIREDLLNRGKDLIVTNIHGATVLDALTALSTILEVEMDADDIDALVDFEIWPEYEYNDWESDSEPGPFPWGWPLKHAAWTARRVGNLFQLAQWTGFNFDIVTDEVIAFVDFKSKPLPESAWSHTVEYTYPKTEFAAANALDGFQDL
;
A
#
# COMPACT_ATOMS: atom_id res chain seq x y z
N MET A 1 29.31 64.16 -4.85
CA MET A 1 29.68 63.26 -3.74
C MET A 1 28.71 62.10 -3.80
N ASP A 2 29.08 61.03 -4.49
CA ASP A 2 28.27 59.82 -4.55
C ASP A 2 28.54 59.00 -3.30
N TYR A 3 27.55 58.90 -2.42
CA TYR A 3 27.56 57.91 -1.34
C TYR A 3 27.21 56.55 -1.97
N PRO A 4 28.11 55.55 -1.90
CA PRO A 4 27.78 54.23 -2.41
C PRO A 4 26.63 53.65 -1.58
N TYR A 5 25.45 53.57 -2.18
CA TYR A 5 24.29 52.88 -1.62
C TYR A 5 24.61 51.38 -1.66
N HIS A 6 25.29 50.88 -0.62
CA HIS A 6 25.36 49.45 -0.39
C HIS A 6 23.96 48.99 0.03
N SER A 7 23.17 48.58 -0.96
CA SER A 7 21.91 47.86 -0.73
C SER A 7 22.23 46.64 0.14
N ARG A 8 21.94 46.74 1.43
CA ARG A 8 22.00 45.59 2.32
C ARG A 8 20.94 44.63 1.83
N LYS A 9 21.37 43.46 1.35
CA LYS A 9 20.46 42.39 0.99
C LYS A 9 19.75 41.94 2.26
N THR A 10 18.51 42.37 2.44
CA THR A 10 17.62 41.86 3.48
C THR A 10 17.34 40.41 3.16
N THR A 11 17.71 39.51 4.06
CA THR A 11 17.40 38.08 3.97
C THR A 11 16.20 37.77 4.86
N LEU A 12 15.53 36.63 4.63
CA LEU A 12 14.45 36.16 5.50
C LEU A 12 14.88 36.14 6.99
N LEU A 13 16.12 35.74 7.26
CA LEU A 13 16.66 35.64 8.62
C LEU A 13 16.98 37.00 9.26
N SER A 14 16.94 38.09 8.51
CA SER A 14 17.06 39.45 9.04
C SER A 14 15.73 40.07 9.46
N LEU A 15 14.60 39.39 9.18
CA LEU A 15 13.28 39.84 9.61
C LEU A 15 13.11 39.74 11.14
N ALA A 16 12.23 40.58 11.69
CA ALA A 16 11.79 40.50 13.08
C ALA A 16 10.94 39.24 13.31
N ASN A 17 10.84 38.78 14.56
CA ASN A 17 10.11 37.53 14.88
C ASN A 17 8.62 37.64 14.55
N GLU A 18 8.02 38.82 14.67
CA GLU A 18 6.63 39.11 14.33
C GLU A 18 6.36 38.88 12.84
N LEU A 19 7.31 39.27 11.98
CA LEU A 19 7.21 39.02 10.54
C LEU A 19 7.41 37.55 10.20
N LEU A 20 8.27 36.83 10.93
CA LEU A 20 8.43 35.39 10.78
C LEU A 20 7.13 34.65 11.17
N LEU A 21 6.52 35.01 12.30
CA LEU A 21 5.23 34.48 12.72
C LEU A 21 4.13 34.80 11.70
N LEU A 22 4.09 36.03 11.18
CA LEU A 22 3.15 36.40 10.14
C LEU A 22 3.34 35.55 8.88
N LEU A 23 4.57 35.29 8.45
CA LEU A 23 4.83 34.42 7.29
C LEU A 23 4.34 32.98 7.54
N ARG A 24 4.60 32.42 8.72
CA ARG A 24 4.06 31.10 9.13
C ARG A 24 2.53 31.10 9.06
N ASP A 25 1.88 32.14 9.55
CA ASP A 25 0.40 32.24 9.62
C ASP A 25 -0.26 32.48 8.26
N ASN A 26 0.53 32.83 7.24
CA ASN A 26 0.06 32.97 5.86
C ASN A 26 0.39 31.74 5.00
N LEU A 27 1.01 30.69 5.57
CA LEU A 27 1.11 29.40 4.88
C LEU A 27 -0.28 28.75 4.84
N GLU A 28 -0.56 28.02 3.76
CA GLU A 28 -1.78 27.23 3.68
C GLU A 28 -1.78 26.17 4.81
N PRO A 29 -2.84 26.11 5.63
CA PRO A 29 -2.86 25.30 6.86
C PRO A 29 -2.77 23.78 6.60
N ASP A 30 -3.00 23.35 5.37
CA ASP A 30 -2.93 21.98 4.86
C ASP A 30 -1.67 21.70 4.01
N ASP A 31 -0.79 22.70 3.82
CA ASP A 31 0.46 22.53 3.08
C ASP A 31 1.59 22.01 3.96
N LEU A 32 1.61 20.68 4.12
CA LEU A 32 2.65 19.96 4.86
C LEU A 32 4.06 20.33 4.42
N LEU A 33 4.31 20.48 3.11
CA LEU A 33 5.64 20.72 2.57
C LEU A 33 6.10 22.14 2.91
N ALA A 34 5.24 23.14 2.76
CA ALA A 34 5.58 24.51 3.14
C ALA A 34 5.84 24.62 4.65
N HIS A 35 5.00 24.02 5.48
CA HIS A 35 5.16 24.04 6.93
C HIS A 35 6.44 23.34 7.38
N ALA A 36 6.74 22.15 6.85
CA ALA A 36 7.97 21.42 7.14
C ALA A 36 9.22 22.18 6.66
N CYS A 37 9.21 22.70 5.43
CA CYS A 37 10.29 23.52 4.89
C CYS A 37 10.57 24.74 5.77
N TYR A 38 9.51 25.47 6.15
CA TYR A 38 9.63 26.63 7.02
C TYR A 38 10.18 26.25 8.40
N TYR A 39 9.74 25.13 8.98
CA TYR A 39 10.23 24.61 10.26
C TYR A 39 11.72 24.22 10.23
N LEU A 40 12.17 23.59 9.14
CA LEU A 40 13.54 23.10 8.98
C LEU A 40 14.55 24.20 8.61
N LEU A 41 14.09 25.30 8.03
CA LEU A 41 14.95 26.34 7.45
C LEU A 41 15.96 26.96 8.43
N HIS A 42 15.54 27.30 9.66
CA HIS A 42 16.41 27.93 10.65
C HIS A 42 15.85 27.80 12.08
N PRO A 43 16.68 27.80 13.15
CA PRO A 43 16.18 27.77 14.54
C PRO A 43 15.15 28.86 14.87
N ARG A 44 15.23 30.03 14.22
CA ARG A 44 14.25 31.12 14.41
C ARG A 44 12.88 30.81 13.79
N THR A 45 12.84 30.20 12.61
CA THR A 45 11.57 29.79 11.99
C THR A 45 10.99 28.58 12.72
N ARG A 46 11.84 27.67 13.21
CA ARG A 46 11.44 26.60 14.14
C ARG A 46 10.78 27.13 15.41
N ALA A 47 11.34 28.17 16.03
CA ALA A 47 10.77 28.78 17.23
C ALA A 47 9.36 29.38 16.98
N CYS A 48 8.99 29.65 15.72
CA CYS A 48 7.63 30.04 15.37
C CYS A 48 6.64 28.89 15.61
N TYR A 49 7.06 27.63 15.75
CA TYR A 49 6.19 26.51 16.09
C TYR A 49 6.24 26.11 17.56
N ALA A 50 6.94 26.87 18.42
CA ALA A 50 7.11 26.50 19.84
C ALA A 50 5.80 26.31 20.60
N ALA A 51 4.73 27.03 20.21
CA ALA A 51 3.39 26.84 20.79
C ALA A 51 2.79 25.45 20.51
N TYR A 52 3.26 24.76 19.46
CA TYR A 52 2.80 23.45 19.03
C TYR A 52 3.73 22.32 19.45
N ASP A 53 4.84 22.61 20.15
CA ASP A 53 5.81 21.58 20.57
C ASP A 53 5.19 20.54 21.49
N ASN A 54 4.19 20.94 22.28
CA ASN A 54 3.45 20.07 23.21
C ASN A 54 2.01 19.80 22.77
N ASP A 55 1.56 20.37 21.64
CA ASP A 55 0.21 20.20 21.13
C ASP A 55 0.25 19.40 19.82
N PRO A 56 -0.10 18.10 19.86
CA PRO A 56 -0.03 17.27 18.67
C PRO A 56 -1.02 17.71 17.59
N ARG A 57 -2.08 18.46 17.95
CA ARG A 57 -3.20 18.77 17.05
C ARG A 57 -2.75 19.43 15.76
N PHE A 58 -1.82 20.40 15.83
CA PHE A 58 -1.33 21.07 14.62
C PHE A 58 -0.71 20.08 13.63
N TRP A 59 0.23 19.25 14.08
CA TRP A 59 0.93 18.30 13.21
C TRP A 59 0.05 17.12 12.79
N THR A 60 -0.84 16.66 13.67
CA THR A 60 -1.82 15.62 13.36
C THR A 60 -2.80 16.11 12.30
N SER A 61 -3.37 17.31 12.45
CA SER A 61 -4.23 17.92 11.45
C SER A 61 -3.48 18.08 10.13
N LEU A 62 -2.27 18.66 10.14
CA LEU A 62 -1.48 18.85 8.92
C LEU A 62 -1.21 17.54 8.15
N LEU A 63 -0.89 16.46 8.86
CA LEU A 63 -0.73 15.13 8.27
C LEU A 63 -2.06 14.59 7.72
N PHE A 64 -3.13 14.68 8.51
CA PHE A 64 -4.46 14.24 8.12
C PHE A 64 -4.96 14.96 6.85
N GLU A 65 -4.80 16.29 6.81
CA GLU A 65 -5.11 17.14 5.64
C GLU A 65 -4.34 16.72 4.38
N SER A 66 -3.14 16.18 4.57
CA SER A 66 -2.29 15.65 3.50
C SER A 66 -2.60 14.18 3.16
N GLY A 67 -3.68 13.64 3.73
CA GLY A 67 -4.13 12.25 3.58
C GLY A 67 -3.22 11.21 4.21
N LEU A 68 -2.54 11.58 5.31
CA LEU A 68 -1.62 10.72 6.06
C LEU A 68 -2.09 10.51 7.50
N ALA A 69 -1.79 9.34 8.07
CA ALA A 69 -1.96 9.06 9.50
C ALA A 69 -0.83 8.19 10.06
N ALA A 70 -0.77 8.09 11.39
CA ALA A 70 0.10 7.11 12.04
C ALA A 70 -0.48 5.71 11.83
N SER A 71 0.37 4.75 11.53
CA SER A 71 -0.05 3.34 11.56
C SER A 71 -0.38 2.92 13.00
N CYS A 72 -1.28 1.94 13.15
CA CYS A 72 -1.63 1.36 14.44
C CYS A 72 -0.42 0.79 15.19
N CYS A 73 0.66 0.45 14.48
CA CYS A 73 1.91 -0.03 15.05
C CYS A 73 2.84 1.09 15.55
N GLU A 74 2.62 2.34 15.13
CA GLU A 74 3.45 3.50 15.45
C GLU A 74 2.85 4.39 16.55
N ALA A 75 1.59 4.16 16.92
CA ALA A 75 0.86 4.95 17.89
C ALA A 75 1.39 4.73 19.32
N ASP A 76 2.53 5.33 19.64
CA ASP A 76 2.93 5.54 21.03
C ASP A 76 2.06 6.67 21.63
N PRO A 77 1.27 6.40 22.69
CA PRO A 77 0.47 7.43 23.36
C PRO A 77 1.29 8.55 24.01
N SER A 78 2.63 8.46 24.03
CA SER A 78 3.52 9.42 24.70
C SER A 78 3.71 10.78 23.99
N GLY A 79 3.09 11.01 22.84
CA GLY A 79 2.81 12.38 22.35
C GLY A 79 3.92 13.09 21.55
N VAL A 80 4.92 12.40 21.01
CA VAL A 80 6.04 13.04 20.27
C VAL A 80 6.19 12.61 18.79
N VAL A 81 5.31 11.75 18.27
CA VAL A 81 5.54 11.13 16.94
C VAL A 81 5.08 12.00 15.75
N TRP A 82 4.03 12.81 15.90
CA TRP A 82 3.39 13.51 14.77
C TRP A 82 4.28 14.52 14.05
N ARG A 83 4.95 15.40 14.78
CA ARG A 83 5.87 16.38 14.17
C ARG A 83 7.01 15.68 13.45
N ARG A 84 7.57 14.64 14.08
CA ARG A 84 8.66 13.87 13.49
C ARG A 84 8.21 13.19 12.20
N MET A 85 7.03 12.57 12.21
CA MET A 85 6.44 11.96 11.02
C MET A 85 6.18 12.99 9.92
N ALA A 86 5.64 14.16 10.26
CA ALA A 86 5.40 15.25 9.30
C ALA A 86 6.70 15.67 8.60
N ILE A 87 7.77 15.84 9.37
CA ILE A 87 9.10 16.17 8.85
C ILE A 87 9.65 15.01 8.00
N GLU A 88 9.59 13.78 8.48
CA GLU A 88 10.06 12.58 7.77
C GLU A 88 9.34 12.39 6.42
N CYS A 89 8.01 12.53 6.40
CA CYS A 89 7.23 12.47 5.17
C CYS A 89 7.57 13.60 4.20
N ALA A 90 7.80 14.83 4.70
CA ALA A 90 8.16 15.97 3.85
C ALA A 90 9.57 15.83 3.26
N GLU A 91 10.55 15.44 4.07
CA GLU A 91 11.93 15.18 3.62
C GLU A 91 11.95 14.07 2.56
N HIS A 92 11.27 12.96 2.83
CA HIS A 92 11.13 11.88 1.84
C HIS A 92 10.41 12.35 0.58
N ALA A 93 9.37 13.19 0.71
CA ALA A 93 8.62 13.65 -0.44
C ALA A 93 9.48 14.41 -1.44
N TRP A 94 10.42 15.24 -0.96
CA TRP A 94 11.34 15.99 -1.81
C TRP A 94 12.37 15.11 -2.53
N GLU A 95 12.69 13.94 -1.97
CA GLU A 95 13.73 13.05 -2.49
C GLU A 95 13.18 11.88 -3.33
N CYS A 96 11.97 11.42 -3.00
CA CYS A 96 11.36 10.26 -3.63
C CYS A 96 10.99 10.55 -5.09
N LYS A 97 11.45 9.68 -5.99
CA LYS A 97 11.18 9.78 -7.43
C LYS A 97 10.07 8.85 -7.93
N HIS A 98 9.59 7.96 -7.08
CA HIS A 98 8.60 6.97 -7.46
C HIS A 98 7.26 7.66 -7.74
N SER A 99 6.66 7.38 -8.90
CA SER A 99 5.41 8.02 -9.37
C SER A 99 4.24 7.93 -8.38
N ALA A 100 4.10 6.77 -7.74
CA ALA A 100 3.05 6.52 -6.74
C ALA A 100 3.35 7.06 -5.33
N CYS A 101 4.48 7.73 -5.10
CA CYS A 101 4.91 8.25 -3.79
C CYS A 101 5.36 9.73 -3.92
N GLY A 102 5.91 10.29 -2.86
CA GLY A 102 6.50 11.63 -2.87
C GLY A 102 5.49 12.78 -2.91
N ILE A 103 5.89 13.90 -3.53
CA ILE A 103 5.08 15.14 -3.62
C ILE A 103 3.76 14.86 -4.35
N GLN A 104 3.80 14.16 -5.48
CA GLN A 104 2.61 13.88 -6.29
C GLN A 104 1.56 13.12 -5.47
N ARG A 105 1.98 12.10 -4.71
CA ARG A 105 1.06 11.35 -3.83
C ARG A 105 0.43 12.24 -2.76
N LEU A 106 1.18 13.17 -2.15
CA LEU A 106 0.65 14.11 -1.17
C LEU A 106 -0.44 15.02 -1.78
N GLU A 107 -0.19 15.55 -2.98
CA GLU A 107 -1.15 16.38 -3.71
C GLU A 107 -2.41 15.60 -4.10
N GLU A 108 -2.25 14.38 -4.60
CA GLU A 108 -3.37 13.49 -4.93
C GLU A 108 -4.22 13.14 -3.71
N ASN A 109 -3.57 12.82 -2.59
CA ASN A 109 -4.22 12.52 -1.33
C ASN A 109 -5.04 13.71 -0.82
N ARG A 110 -4.45 14.91 -0.81
CA ARG A 110 -5.13 16.16 -0.44
C ARG A 110 -6.35 16.41 -1.32
N ALA A 111 -6.19 16.30 -2.64
CA ALA A 111 -7.29 16.49 -3.59
C ALA A 111 -8.43 15.48 -3.39
N ARG A 112 -8.13 14.22 -3.08
CA ARG A 112 -9.14 13.20 -2.78
C ARG A 112 -9.87 13.48 -1.47
N LEU A 113 -9.14 13.91 -0.43
CA LEU A 113 -9.74 14.26 0.85
C LEU A 113 -10.65 15.49 0.73
N GLN A 114 -10.23 16.51 -0.03
CA GLN A 114 -11.04 17.69 -0.32
C GLN A 114 -12.34 17.31 -1.04
N ARG A 115 -12.28 16.49 -2.09
CA ARG A 115 -13.49 16.00 -2.77
C ARG A 115 -14.39 15.20 -1.83
N ALA A 116 -13.81 14.35 -0.98
CA ALA A 116 -14.59 13.58 -0.01
C ALA A 116 -15.32 14.47 1.00
N ARG A 117 -14.75 15.64 1.35
CA ARG A 117 -15.41 16.66 2.20
C ARG A 117 -16.53 17.39 1.48
N GLU A 118 -16.32 17.78 0.24
CA GLU A 118 -17.34 18.47 -0.58
C GLU A 118 -18.59 17.63 -0.79
N LEU A 119 -18.44 16.31 -0.84
CA LEU A 119 -19.54 15.36 -0.96
C LEU A 119 -20.27 15.07 0.36
N ARG A 120 -19.76 15.58 1.49
CA ARG A 120 -20.26 15.28 2.82
C ARG A 120 -21.10 16.42 3.38
N ASP A 121 -22.04 16.07 4.26
CA ASP A 121 -22.73 17.04 5.08
C ASP A 121 -21.72 17.74 6.03
N PRO A 122 -21.55 19.06 5.94
CA PRO A 122 -20.65 19.81 6.83
C PRO A 122 -20.97 19.65 8.31
N GLU A 123 -22.20 19.30 8.68
CA GLU A 123 -22.59 19.11 10.08
C GLU A 123 -22.09 17.79 10.68
N LEU A 124 -21.70 16.81 9.85
CA LEU A 124 -21.30 15.46 10.27
C LEU A 124 -19.79 15.21 10.26
N TRP A 125 -18.97 16.21 9.92
CA TRP A 125 -17.51 16.05 9.84
C TRP A 125 -16.81 17.14 10.63
N ASP A 126 -16.07 16.75 11.68
CA ASP A 126 -15.32 17.68 12.53
C ASP A 126 -14.03 18.22 11.88
N GLY A 127 -13.76 17.85 10.63
CA GLY A 127 -12.60 18.30 9.86
C GLY A 127 -11.39 17.37 9.97
N CYS A 128 -11.21 16.70 11.10
CA CYS A 128 -9.93 16.08 11.47
C CYS A 128 -10.04 14.64 12.00
N SER A 129 -11.23 14.04 12.00
CA SER A 129 -11.43 12.68 12.46
C SER A 129 -11.80 11.75 11.30
N PRO A 130 -11.23 10.53 11.24
CA PRO A 130 -11.70 9.51 10.30
C PRO A 130 -13.16 9.15 10.57
N LEU A 131 -13.81 8.56 9.57
CA LEU A 131 -15.16 8.05 9.74
C LEU A 131 -15.21 6.87 10.69
N ASP A 132 -16.12 6.96 11.64
CA ASP A 132 -16.62 5.79 12.31
C ASP A 132 -17.49 5.01 11.33
N THR A 133 -17.11 3.75 11.06
CA THR A 133 -17.89 2.87 10.18
C THR A 133 -19.34 2.69 10.62
N THR A 134 -19.63 2.83 11.91
CA THR A 134 -21.02 2.77 12.42
C THR A 134 -21.89 3.94 11.95
N ASP A 135 -21.27 5.01 11.46
CA ASP A 135 -21.95 6.14 10.82
C ASP A 135 -21.90 6.08 9.29
N ALA A 136 -21.04 5.25 8.71
CA ALA A 136 -20.93 5.10 7.26
C ALA A 136 -22.19 4.46 6.66
N ASP A 137 -22.84 3.52 7.36
CA ASP A 137 -24.10 2.92 6.88
C ASP A 137 -25.26 3.94 6.85
N LYS A 138 -25.14 5.06 7.57
CA LYS A 138 -26.17 6.10 7.64
C LYS A 138 -26.06 7.13 6.51
N VAL A 139 -24.90 7.25 5.90
CA VAL A 139 -24.63 8.23 4.85
C VAL A 139 -24.12 7.43 3.66
N ALA A 140 -24.86 7.41 2.55
CA ALA A 140 -24.51 6.70 1.32
C ALA A 140 -23.23 7.26 0.67
N ILE A 141 -22.10 7.18 1.37
CA ILE A 141 -20.81 7.69 1.00
C ILE A 141 -20.12 6.57 0.25
N ARG A 142 -19.81 6.85 -1.02
CA ARG A 142 -18.94 5.98 -1.78
C ARG A 142 -17.52 6.09 -1.23
N ILE A 143 -17.10 5.06 -0.50
CA ILE A 143 -15.71 4.88 -0.13
C ILE A 143 -14.93 4.53 -1.40
N GLN A 144 -13.71 5.05 -1.53
CA GLN A 144 -12.80 4.75 -2.63
C GLN A 144 -11.51 4.21 -2.06
N GLN A 145 -10.99 3.13 -2.63
CA GLN A 145 -9.66 2.62 -2.30
C GLN A 145 -8.56 3.62 -2.68
N ASN A 146 -7.46 3.59 -1.93
CA ASN A 146 -6.25 4.31 -2.32
C ASN A 146 -5.60 3.61 -3.53
N PRO A 147 -5.41 4.30 -4.66
CA PRO A 147 -4.79 3.71 -5.85
C PRO A 147 -3.36 3.21 -5.60
N LEU A 148 -2.72 3.60 -4.50
CA LEU A 148 -1.40 3.09 -4.10
C LEU A 148 -1.34 1.57 -4.06
N PHE A 149 -2.44 0.87 -3.72
CA PHE A 149 -2.48 -0.59 -3.71
C PHE A 149 -2.18 -1.22 -5.08
N GLU A 150 -2.45 -0.52 -6.19
CA GLU A 150 -2.13 -1.01 -7.54
C GLU A 150 -0.62 -1.08 -7.80
N TRP A 151 0.16 -0.31 -7.04
CA TRP A 151 1.62 -0.18 -7.16
C TRP A 151 2.37 -1.01 -6.13
N ILE A 152 1.65 -1.72 -5.25
CA ILE A 152 2.27 -2.54 -4.21
C ILE A 152 2.34 -3.98 -4.70
N ASP A 153 3.54 -4.52 -4.63
CA ASP A 153 3.81 -5.91 -4.93
C ASP A 153 4.65 -6.52 -3.81
N PHE A 154 4.74 -7.85 -3.78
CA PHE A 154 5.44 -8.57 -2.75
C PHE A 154 6.51 -9.45 -3.34
N ASN A 155 7.68 -9.49 -2.71
CA ASN A 155 8.76 -10.34 -3.20
C ASN A 155 8.55 -11.79 -2.76
N SER A 156 8.33 -12.70 -3.72
CA SER A 156 8.12 -14.14 -3.48
C SER A 156 9.35 -14.86 -2.91
N ALA A 157 10.54 -14.27 -3.02
CA ALA A 157 11.77 -14.83 -2.46
C ALA A 157 11.88 -14.67 -0.93
N PHE A 158 10.95 -13.96 -0.28
CA PHE A 158 10.93 -13.85 1.17
C PHE A 158 10.23 -15.07 1.80
N PRO A 159 10.91 -15.84 2.67
CA PRO A 159 10.30 -16.99 3.31
C PRO A 159 9.18 -16.54 4.26
N PRO A 160 8.08 -17.30 4.39
CA PRO A 160 7.09 -17.08 5.43
C PRO A 160 7.78 -17.29 6.78
N VAL A 161 8.06 -16.21 7.50
CA VAL A 161 8.65 -16.32 8.83
C VAL A 161 7.50 -16.39 9.82
N HIS A 162 7.33 -17.54 10.49
CA HIS A 162 6.45 -17.66 11.65
C HIS A 162 6.97 -16.76 12.79
N LEU A 163 6.58 -15.48 12.79
CA LEU A 163 6.99 -14.52 13.80
C LEU A 163 5.79 -14.05 14.64
N PRO A 164 6.03 -13.59 15.87
CA PRO A 164 4.99 -13.02 16.72
C PRO A 164 4.35 -11.78 16.08
N ASP A 165 3.05 -11.55 16.30
CA ASP A 165 2.24 -10.46 15.73
C ASP A 165 2.91 -9.08 15.73
N ARG A 166 3.64 -8.74 16.81
CA ARG A 166 4.32 -7.44 16.95
C ARG A 166 5.48 -7.22 15.98
N MET A 167 6.02 -8.27 15.39
CA MET A 167 7.07 -8.18 14.38
C MET A 167 6.51 -8.14 12.95
N ARG A 168 5.21 -8.43 12.75
CA ARG A 168 4.63 -8.52 11.40
C ARG A 168 4.66 -7.21 10.62
N SER A 169 4.36 -6.07 11.23
CA SER A 169 4.42 -4.77 10.55
C SER A 169 5.83 -4.41 10.08
N ILE A 170 6.84 -4.77 10.88
CA ILE A 170 8.26 -4.61 10.52
C ILE A 170 8.61 -5.50 9.31
N LEU A 171 8.01 -6.70 9.22
CA LEU A 171 8.23 -7.61 8.10
C LEU A 171 7.56 -7.12 6.82
N ILE A 172 6.35 -6.58 6.89
CA ILE A 172 5.69 -6.04 5.69
C ILE A 172 6.44 -4.86 5.13
N GLY A 173 6.89 -3.95 6.00
CA GLY A 173 7.79 -2.88 5.57
C GLY A 173 9.05 -3.40 4.87
N ALA A 174 9.42 -4.67 5.12
CA ALA A 174 10.57 -5.37 4.55
C ALA A 174 10.24 -6.37 3.43
N CYS A 175 8.97 -6.62 3.09
CA CYS A 175 8.57 -7.60 2.06
C CYS A 175 7.59 -7.07 1.02
N ALA A 176 6.91 -5.96 1.27
CA ALA A 176 6.13 -5.23 0.27
C ALA A 176 7.00 -4.15 -0.39
N PHE A 177 6.84 -3.98 -1.69
CA PHE A 177 7.62 -3.08 -2.52
C PHE A 177 6.68 -2.23 -3.37
N LEU A 178 7.07 -0.99 -3.62
CA LEU A 178 6.39 -0.06 -4.52
C LEU A 178 7.02 -0.18 -5.91
N ARG A 179 6.22 -0.57 -6.91
CA ARG A 179 6.67 -0.93 -8.26
C ARG A 179 6.11 0.05 -9.29
N GLU A 180 6.97 0.65 -10.13
CA GLU A 180 6.54 1.58 -11.19
C GLU A 180 5.87 0.88 -12.37
N THR A 181 6.30 -0.33 -12.72
CA THR A 181 5.60 -1.16 -13.69
C THR A 181 5.66 -2.63 -13.28
N LEU A 182 4.59 -3.35 -13.59
CA LEU A 182 4.51 -4.79 -13.34
C LEU A 182 5.47 -5.57 -14.25
N ASP A 183 5.79 -5.00 -15.41
CA ASP A 183 6.61 -5.64 -16.45
C ASP A 183 8.10 -5.33 -16.32
N ASP A 184 8.51 -4.48 -15.37
CA ASP A 184 9.93 -4.16 -15.25
C ASP A 184 10.70 -5.35 -14.69
N ASN A 185 11.47 -6.02 -15.54
CA ASN A 185 12.51 -6.94 -15.12
C ASN A 185 13.63 -6.24 -14.31
N SER A 186 13.48 -4.95 -13.98
CA SER A 186 14.24 -4.31 -12.92
C SER A 186 13.97 -5.08 -11.62
N GLY A 187 14.98 -5.83 -11.18
CA GLY A 187 14.87 -6.68 -9.99
C GLY A 187 14.45 -5.86 -8.76
N TRP A 188 13.95 -6.55 -7.75
CA TRP A 188 13.52 -5.95 -6.47
C TRP A 188 14.65 -5.14 -5.82
N LEU A 189 14.55 -3.81 -5.86
CA LEU A 189 15.53 -2.95 -5.22
C LEU A 189 15.13 -2.71 -3.76
N PRO A 190 16.09 -2.73 -2.80
CA PRO A 190 15.80 -2.39 -1.42
C PRO A 190 15.16 -1.01 -1.25
N THR A 191 15.45 -0.06 -2.15
CA THR A 191 14.87 1.29 -2.16
C THR A 191 13.38 1.32 -2.43
N ASP A 192 12.82 0.24 -2.97
CA ASP A 192 11.41 0.15 -3.32
C ASP A 192 10.58 -0.39 -2.16
N LEU A 193 11.21 -0.86 -1.08
CA LEU A 193 10.52 -1.36 0.11
C LEU A 193 9.54 -0.34 0.67
N ILE A 194 8.27 -0.74 0.85
CA ILE A 194 7.20 0.15 1.31
C ILE A 194 7.53 0.80 2.66
N GLY A 195 8.27 0.10 3.52
CA GLY A 195 8.71 0.64 4.82
C GLY A 195 9.73 1.77 4.72
N LEU A 196 10.38 1.95 3.55
CA LEU A 196 11.24 3.09 3.23
C LEU A 196 10.47 4.22 2.54
N HIS A 197 9.16 4.08 2.32
CA HIS A 197 8.29 5.08 1.70
C HIS A 197 7.29 5.63 2.73
N PRO A 198 7.72 6.53 3.63
CA PRO A 198 6.89 7.07 4.71
C PRO A 198 5.59 7.72 4.21
N VAL A 199 5.60 8.38 3.06
CA VAL A 199 4.39 8.94 2.42
C VAL A 199 3.43 7.83 1.98
N ALA A 200 3.95 6.78 1.36
CA ALA A 200 3.14 5.67 0.85
C ALA A 200 2.52 4.86 2.00
N CYS A 201 3.34 4.40 2.94
CA CYS A 201 2.89 3.54 4.03
C CYS A 201 1.88 4.22 4.97
N ARG A 202 2.01 5.53 5.19
CA ARG A 202 1.12 6.33 6.05
C ARG A 202 -0.08 6.93 5.32
N SER A 203 -0.16 6.81 4.00
CA SER A 203 -1.34 7.22 3.25
C SER A 203 -2.57 6.46 3.75
N PHE A 204 -3.72 7.12 3.80
CA PHE A 204 -4.98 6.44 4.12
C PHE A 204 -5.26 5.31 3.13
N ALA A 205 -5.75 4.17 3.62
CA ALA A 205 -6.16 3.06 2.77
C ALA A 205 -7.40 3.41 1.92
N THR A 206 -8.23 4.34 2.40
CA THR A 206 -9.48 4.73 1.75
C THR A 206 -9.71 6.24 1.76
N PHE A 207 -10.57 6.70 0.85
CA PHE A 207 -11.08 8.06 0.79
C PHE A 207 -12.62 8.04 0.75
N PRO A 208 -13.30 8.66 1.73
CA PRO A 208 -12.75 9.27 2.95
C PRO A 208 -12.00 8.26 3.85
N PRO A 209 -11.14 8.74 4.76
CA PRO A 209 -10.47 7.87 5.72
C PRO A 209 -11.47 7.28 6.71
N ILE A 210 -11.34 5.99 6.99
CA ILE A 210 -12.19 5.26 7.95
C ILE A 210 -11.36 4.71 9.10
N ASN A 211 -11.92 4.67 10.31
CA ASN A 211 -11.21 4.22 11.50
C ASN A 211 -11.24 2.70 11.69
N ILE A 212 -12.20 2.03 11.06
CA ILE A 212 -12.39 0.59 11.06
C ILE A 212 -12.45 0.18 9.58
N LEU A 213 -11.57 -0.71 9.15
CA LEU A 213 -11.57 -1.24 7.79
C LEU A 213 -11.81 -2.75 7.91
N ALA A 214 -12.96 -3.21 7.43
CA ALA A 214 -13.26 -4.62 7.30
C ALA A 214 -12.77 -5.10 5.92
N ILE A 215 -11.86 -6.06 5.92
CA ILE A 215 -11.36 -6.72 4.72
C ILE A 215 -12.00 -8.11 4.71
N ARG A 216 -12.88 -8.37 3.75
CA ARG A 216 -13.56 -9.66 3.66
C ARG A 216 -12.66 -10.73 3.09
N GLU A 217 -12.60 -11.86 3.81
CA GLU A 217 -11.93 -13.08 3.39
C GLU A 217 -12.94 -14.00 2.69
N ASP A 218 -13.46 -13.57 1.53
CA ASP A 218 -14.42 -14.40 0.77
C ASP A 218 -13.72 -15.55 0.03
N LEU A 219 -12.41 -15.43 -0.17
CA LEU A 219 -11.61 -16.35 -1.01
C LEU A 219 -11.36 -17.73 -0.41
N LEU A 220 -11.45 -17.86 0.92
CA LEU A 220 -11.19 -19.12 1.61
C LEU A 220 -12.42 -19.70 2.32
N ASN A 221 -13.61 -19.11 2.14
CA ASN A 221 -14.83 -19.52 2.87
C ASN A 221 -14.66 -19.63 4.40
N ARG A 222 -13.64 -18.98 4.97
CA ARG A 222 -13.33 -19.04 6.41
C ARG A 222 -14.25 -18.15 7.24
N GLY A 223 -15.04 -17.30 6.58
CA GLY A 223 -16.15 -16.54 7.16
C GLY A 223 -15.72 -15.57 8.26
N LYS A 224 -14.45 -15.15 8.27
CA LYS A 224 -13.91 -14.20 9.23
C LYS A 224 -13.41 -12.96 8.51
N ASP A 225 -14.14 -11.87 8.70
CA ASP A 225 -13.69 -10.56 8.27
C ASP A 225 -12.44 -10.17 9.06
N LEU A 226 -11.39 -9.74 8.36
CA LEU A 226 -10.27 -9.09 9.00
C LEU A 226 -10.68 -7.66 9.34
N ILE A 227 -10.61 -7.31 10.62
CA ILE A 227 -10.94 -5.97 11.09
C ILE A 227 -9.65 -5.22 11.43
N VAL A 228 -9.36 -4.19 10.65
CA VAL A 228 -8.29 -3.23 10.93
C VAL A 228 -8.88 -2.07 11.71
N THR A 229 -8.29 -1.73 12.85
CA THR A 229 -8.74 -0.58 13.66
C THR A 229 -7.62 0.42 13.85
N ASN A 230 -7.89 1.68 13.53
CA ASN A 230 -6.98 2.80 13.71
C ASN A 230 -7.79 4.09 13.95
N ILE A 231 -7.70 4.63 15.16
CA ILE A 231 -8.42 5.84 15.58
C ILE A 231 -8.07 7.09 14.76
N HIS A 232 -6.93 7.07 14.06
CA HIS A 232 -6.47 8.16 13.19
C HIS A 232 -6.82 7.95 11.72
N GLY A 233 -7.42 6.80 11.38
CA GLY A 233 -7.76 6.38 10.03
C GLY A 233 -6.83 5.26 9.57
N ALA A 234 -7.41 4.18 9.04
CA ALA A 234 -6.68 3.03 8.53
C ALA A 234 -5.72 3.47 7.43
N THR A 235 -4.44 3.17 7.62
CA THR A 235 -3.38 3.45 6.65
C THR A 235 -3.16 2.27 5.71
N VAL A 236 -2.46 2.51 4.61
CA VAL A 236 -2.04 1.46 3.69
C VAL A 236 -1.21 0.40 4.42
N LEU A 237 -0.28 0.81 5.29
CA LEU A 237 0.51 -0.14 6.08
C LEU A 237 -0.37 -0.98 7.02
N ASP A 238 -1.40 -0.40 7.63
CA ASP A 238 -2.33 -1.15 8.49
C ASP A 238 -3.08 -2.21 7.69
N ALA A 239 -3.56 -1.86 6.50
CA ALA A 239 -4.25 -2.79 5.60
C ALA A 239 -3.33 -3.91 5.13
N LEU A 240 -2.10 -3.60 4.71
CA LEU A 240 -1.12 -4.62 4.35
C LEU A 240 -0.79 -5.51 5.55
N THR A 241 -0.63 -4.94 6.76
CA THR A 241 -0.36 -5.66 8.02
C THR A 241 -1.44 -6.67 8.32
N ALA A 242 -2.70 -6.29 8.15
CA ALA A 242 -3.80 -7.21 8.30
C ALA A 242 -3.79 -8.27 7.21
N LEU A 243 -3.62 -7.88 5.95
CA LEU A 243 -3.55 -8.81 4.83
C LEU A 243 -2.47 -9.87 5.03
N SER A 244 -1.26 -9.52 5.50
CA SER A 244 -0.22 -10.54 5.71
C SER A 244 -0.61 -11.62 6.70
N THR A 245 -1.53 -11.34 7.63
CA THR A 245 -2.04 -12.36 8.56
C THR A 245 -2.87 -13.43 7.86
N ILE A 246 -3.63 -13.08 6.81
CA ILE A 246 -4.27 -14.08 5.92
C ILE A 246 -3.19 -14.80 5.11
N LEU A 247 -2.23 -14.04 4.59
CA LEU A 247 -1.24 -14.56 3.65
C LEU A 247 -0.20 -15.49 4.31
N GLU A 248 -0.11 -15.50 5.64
CA GLU A 248 0.69 -16.44 6.43
C GLU A 248 -0.06 -17.73 6.79
N VAL A 249 -1.35 -17.82 6.51
CA VAL A 249 -2.15 -19.03 6.75
C VAL A 249 -1.72 -20.12 5.79
N GLU A 250 -1.27 -21.26 6.33
CA GLU A 250 -1.08 -22.48 5.54
C GLU A 250 -2.41 -22.88 4.93
N MET A 251 -2.43 -23.01 3.60
CA MET A 251 -3.61 -23.48 2.89
C MET A 251 -3.74 -24.98 3.09
N ASP A 252 -4.88 -25.42 3.62
CA ASP A 252 -5.19 -26.84 3.67
C ASP A 252 -5.73 -27.35 2.32
N ALA A 253 -6.04 -28.63 2.24
CA ALA A 253 -6.56 -29.21 1.00
C ALA A 253 -7.93 -28.62 0.62
N ASP A 254 -8.76 -28.28 1.60
CA ASP A 254 -10.12 -27.79 1.39
C ASP A 254 -10.10 -26.32 0.92
N ASP A 255 -9.16 -25.50 1.43
CA ASP A 255 -8.89 -24.14 0.95
C ASP A 255 -8.52 -24.13 -0.54
N ILE A 256 -7.70 -25.09 -0.96
CA ILE A 256 -7.24 -25.21 -2.35
C ILE A 256 -8.38 -25.69 -3.25
N ASP A 257 -9.15 -26.67 -2.79
CA ASP A 257 -10.33 -27.16 -3.50
C ASP A 257 -11.38 -26.05 -3.62
N ALA A 258 -11.59 -25.22 -2.58
CA ALA A 258 -12.50 -24.08 -2.61
C ALA A 258 -12.08 -23.00 -3.61
N LEU A 259 -10.79 -22.65 -3.69
CA LEU A 259 -10.28 -21.69 -4.70
C LEU A 259 -10.42 -22.22 -6.12
N VAL A 260 -10.17 -23.52 -6.29
CA VAL A 260 -10.34 -24.22 -7.55
C VAL A 260 -11.80 -24.26 -7.97
N ASP A 261 -12.72 -24.51 -7.02
CA ASP A 261 -14.16 -24.57 -7.26
C ASP A 261 -14.77 -23.17 -7.49
N PHE A 262 -14.23 -22.11 -6.87
CA PHE A 262 -14.67 -20.72 -7.06
C PHE A 262 -14.47 -20.25 -8.52
N GLU A 263 -13.52 -20.85 -9.22
CA GLU A 263 -13.24 -20.57 -10.64
C GLU A 263 -14.01 -21.48 -11.62
N ILE A 264 -14.65 -22.54 -11.12
CA ILE A 264 -15.61 -23.31 -11.90
C ILE A 264 -16.88 -22.46 -11.98
N TRP A 265 -16.87 -21.50 -12.90
CA TRP A 265 -18.00 -20.67 -13.24
C TRP A 265 -19.28 -21.52 -13.32
N PRO A 266 -20.41 -21.04 -12.76
CA PRO A 266 -21.67 -21.77 -12.79
C PRO A 266 -21.98 -22.07 -14.25
N GLU A 267 -22.08 -23.36 -14.58
CA GLU A 267 -22.52 -23.92 -15.85
C GLU A 267 -22.97 -22.86 -16.86
N TYR A 268 -22.02 -22.13 -17.47
CA TYR A 268 -22.32 -21.44 -18.71
C TYR A 268 -22.45 -22.60 -19.67
N GLU A 269 -23.70 -23.00 -19.90
CA GLU A 269 -24.07 -23.85 -21.00
C GLU A 269 -23.23 -23.43 -22.18
N TYR A 270 -22.49 -24.41 -22.68
CA TYR A 270 -21.49 -24.38 -23.74
C TYR A 270 -22.10 -23.88 -25.06
N ASN A 271 -22.57 -22.64 -25.09
CA ASN A 271 -23.30 -22.02 -26.19
C ASN A 271 -22.57 -20.74 -26.59
N ASP A 272 -21.95 -20.84 -27.78
CA ASP A 272 -21.35 -19.79 -28.59
C ASP A 272 -20.01 -19.16 -28.13
N TRP A 273 -18.98 -19.85 -28.63
CA TRP A 273 -17.54 -19.65 -28.74
C TRP A 273 -17.04 -18.36 -29.43
N GLU A 274 -17.74 -17.23 -29.31
CA GLU A 274 -17.28 -15.93 -29.86
C GLU A 274 -17.37 -14.75 -28.86
N SER A 275 -17.29 -15.02 -27.55
CA SER A 275 -17.15 -13.97 -26.54
C SER A 275 -15.68 -13.78 -26.19
N ASP A 276 -15.16 -12.57 -26.46
CA ASP A 276 -13.89 -12.00 -26.01
C ASP A 276 -13.81 -11.92 -24.46
N SER A 277 -14.02 -13.04 -23.77
CA SER A 277 -13.87 -13.12 -22.33
C SER A 277 -12.38 -13.07 -21.99
N GLU A 278 -12.01 -12.12 -21.13
CA GLU A 278 -10.65 -11.96 -20.65
C GLU A 278 -10.16 -13.25 -20.00
N PRO A 279 -8.93 -13.71 -20.28
CA PRO A 279 -8.41 -14.95 -19.72
C PRO A 279 -8.34 -14.84 -18.20
N GLY A 280 -8.85 -15.87 -17.51
CA GLY A 280 -8.73 -15.99 -16.05
C GLY A 280 -7.27 -15.97 -15.57
N PRO A 281 -7.04 -15.91 -14.25
CA PRO A 281 -5.72 -15.80 -13.63
C PRO A 281 -4.73 -16.93 -13.96
N PHE A 282 -5.21 -18.08 -14.43
CA PHE A 282 -4.37 -19.17 -14.93
C PHE A 282 -4.31 -19.19 -16.47
N PRO A 283 -3.16 -19.59 -17.05
CA PRO A 283 -3.04 -19.72 -18.49
C PRO A 283 -4.14 -20.60 -19.08
N TRP A 284 -4.74 -20.12 -20.17
CA TRP A 284 -5.69 -20.90 -20.95
C TRP A 284 -5.11 -22.27 -21.30
N GLY A 285 -5.79 -23.35 -20.87
CA GLY A 285 -5.38 -24.73 -21.12
C GLY A 285 -4.60 -25.41 -19.99
N TRP A 286 -4.40 -24.77 -18.83
CA TRP A 286 -3.90 -25.48 -17.65
C TRP A 286 -4.93 -26.52 -17.16
N PRO A 287 -4.54 -27.79 -17.00
CA PRO A 287 -5.35 -28.75 -16.26
C PRO A 287 -5.53 -28.27 -14.82
N LEU A 288 -6.74 -28.34 -14.29
CA LEU A 288 -7.10 -27.95 -12.91
C LEU A 288 -6.11 -28.49 -11.86
N LYS A 289 -5.65 -29.73 -12.05
CA LYS A 289 -4.63 -30.38 -11.23
C LYS A 289 -3.27 -29.68 -11.22
N HIS A 290 -2.88 -28.98 -12.28
CA HIS A 290 -1.62 -28.22 -12.35
C HIS A 290 -1.76 -26.86 -11.68
N ALA A 291 -2.92 -26.20 -11.77
CA ALA A 291 -3.23 -25.00 -10.99
C ALA A 291 -3.23 -25.35 -9.49
N ALA A 292 -3.96 -26.39 -9.09
CA ALA A 292 -4.03 -26.89 -7.71
C ALA A 292 -2.68 -27.38 -7.18
N TRP A 293 -1.87 -28.07 -8.00
CA TRP A 293 -0.53 -28.54 -7.61
C TRP A 293 0.48 -27.39 -7.49
N THR A 294 0.36 -26.38 -8.34
CA THR A 294 1.18 -25.16 -8.25
C THR A 294 0.81 -24.40 -6.99
N ALA A 295 -0.49 -24.14 -6.75
CA ALA A 295 -0.98 -23.54 -5.51
C ALA A 295 -0.52 -24.30 -4.24
N ARG A 296 -0.58 -25.65 -4.25
CA ARG A 296 -0.04 -26.51 -3.17
C ARG A 296 1.45 -26.37 -2.91
N ARG A 297 2.25 -26.04 -3.92
CA ARG A 297 3.72 -25.91 -3.81
C ARG A 297 4.19 -24.50 -3.52
N VAL A 298 3.35 -23.54 -3.87
CA VAL A 298 3.49 -22.09 -3.65
C VAL A 298 3.24 -21.76 -2.16
N GLY A 299 2.51 -22.60 -1.44
CA GLY A 299 2.63 -22.75 0.02
C GLY A 299 1.84 -21.74 0.85
N ASN A 300 1.39 -20.62 0.29
CA ASN A 300 0.43 -19.72 0.94
C ASN A 300 -0.35 -18.85 -0.06
N LEU A 301 -1.48 -18.30 0.40
CA LEU A 301 -2.39 -17.44 -0.37
C LEU A 301 -1.70 -16.18 -0.92
N PHE A 302 -0.57 -15.80 -0.32
CA PHE A 302 0.25 -14.64 -0.68
C PHE A 302 0.69 -14.66 -2.12
N GLN A 303 1.30 -15.78 -2.51
CA GLN A 303 1.91 -15.92 -3.82
C GLN A 303 0.85 -16.13 -4.90
N LEU A 304 -0.37 -16.55 -4.52
CA LEU A 304 -1.54 -16.59 -5.42
C LEU A 304 -2.10 -15.17 -5.65
N ALA A 305 -2.28 -14.40 -4.58
CA ALA A 305 -2.73 -13.00 -4.64
C ALA A 305 -1.70 -12.09 -5.36
N GLN A 306 -0.41 -12.42 -5.23
CA GLN A 306 0.69 -11.81 -5.98
C GLN A 306 0.55 -11.97 -7.50
N TRP A 307 -0.08 -13.05 -7.97
CA TRP A 307 -0.24 -13.34 -9.39
C TRP A 307 -1.49 -12.73 -10.00
N THR A 308 -2.55 -12.61 -9.22
CA THR A 308 -3.85 -12.15 -9.71
C THR A 308 -4.08 -10.66 -9.50
N GLY A 309 -3.26 -9.99 -8.71
CA GLY A 309 -3.43 -8.57 -8.38
C GLY A 309 -4.56 -8.35 -7.36
N PHE A 310 -4.31 -7.45 -6.41
CA PHE A 310 -5.33 -7.03 -5.46
C PHE A 310 -6.21 -5.95 -6.10
N ASN A 311 -7.53 -6.17 -6.14
CA ASN A 311 -8.49 -5.13 -6.43
C ASN A 311 -9.45 -5.01 -5.26
N PHE A 312 -9.69 -3.80 -4.76
CA PHE A 312 -10.65 -3.61 -3.68
C PHE A 312 -12.00 -3.19 -4.26
N ASP A 313 -13.04 -4.00 -4.09
CA ASP A 313 -14.41 -3.62 -4.43
C ASP A 313 -15.23 -3.30 -3.17
N ILE A 314 -16.24 -2.45 -3.30
CA ILE A 314 -17.07 -2.02 -2.17
C ILE A 314 -18.52 -2.31 -2.53
N VAL A 315 -19.11 -3.31 -1.88
CA VAL A 315 -20.54 -3.62 -2.05
C VAL A 315 -21.34 -2.75 -1.09
N THR A 316 -22.31 -2.03 -1.66
CA THR A 316 -23.19 -1.11 -0.92
C THR A 316 -24.10 -1.86 0.04
N ASP A 317 -24.21 -1.33 1.26
CA ASP A 317 -25.14 -1.61 2.38
C ASP A 317 -24.45 -2.08 3.69
N GLU A 318 -23.17 -2.42 3.63
CA GLU A 318 -22.23 -2.54 4.76
C GLU A 318 -20.85 -2.11 4.23
N VAL A 319 -20.04 -1.36 4.98
CA VAL A 319 -18.67 -1.01 4.53
C VAL A 319 -17.79 -2.25 4.55
N ILE A 320 -17.83 -2.98 3.44
CA ILE A 320 -17.08 -4.19 3.20
C ILE A 320 -16.13 -3.89 2.04
N ALA A 321 -14.83 -3.97 2.31
CA ALA A 321 -13.83 -4.03 1.25
C ALA A 321 -13.67 -5.49 0.83
N PHE A 322 -14.06 -5.81 -0.41
CA PHE A 322 -13.81 -7.09 -1.07
C PHE A 322 -12.42 -7.06 -1.66
N VAL A 323 -11.66 -8.14 -1.51
CA VAL A 323 -10.46 -8.35 -2.33
C VAL A 323 -10.90 -9.15 -3.56
N ASP A 324 -11.14 -8.45 -4.67
CA ASP A 324 -11.38 -9.04 -5.98
C ASP A 324 -10.05 -9.24 -6.72
N PHE A 325 -9.83 -10.44 -7.23
CA PHE A 325 -8.63 -10.83 -7.95
C PHE A 325 -8.85 -10.64 -9.45
N LYS A 326 -8.64 -9.42 -9.96
CA LYS A 326 -8.70 -9.21 -11.42
C LYS A 326 -7.46 -9.77 -12.10
N SER A 327 -7.60 -10.95 -12.71
CA SER A 327 -6.64 -11.66 -13.57
C SER A 327 -5.56 -10.75 -14.20
N LYS A 328 -4.43 -10.58 -13.50
CA LYS A 328 -3.21 -10.11 -14.14
C LYS A 328 -2.58 -11.29 -14.89
N PRO A 329 -2.06 -11.10 -16.12
CA PRO A 329 -1.32 -12.14 -16.80
C PRO A 329 -0.08 -12.52 -15.95
N LEU A 330 0.15 -13.82 -15.78
CA LEU A 330 1.31 -14.31 -15.03
C LEU A 330 2.61 -13.74 -15.62
N PRO A 331 3.55 -13.24 -14.78
CA PRO A 331 4.84 -12.75 -15.25
C PRO A 331 5.65 -13.88 -15.91
N GLU A 332 6.47 -13.60 -16.93
CA GLU A 332 7.33 -14.59 -17.64
C GLU A 332 8.19 -15.45 -16.71
N SER A 333 8.56 -14.93 -15.53
CA SER A 333 9.25 -15.69 -14.48
C SER A 333 8.42 -16.86 -13.94
N ALA A 334 7.10 -16.71 -13.81
CA ALA A 334 6.20 -17.81 -13.44
C ALA A 334 6.13 -18.87 -14.54
N TRP A 335 6.21 -18.47 -15.81
CA TRP A 335 6.27 -19.38 -16.96
C TRP A 335 7.57 -20.18 -17.00
N SER A 336 8.71 -19.54 -16.73
CA SER A 336 10.01 -20.24 -16.66
C SER A 336 10.13 -21.18 -15.46
N HIS A 337 9.63 -20.78 -14.29
CA HIS A 337 9.53 -21.65 -13.10
C HIS A 337 8.53 -22.80 -13.27
N THR A 338 7.56 -22.69 -14.17
CA THR A 338 6.68 -23.83 -14.50
C THR A 338 7.29 -24.71 -15.59
N VAL A 339 7.94 -24.14 -16.62
CA VAL A 339 8.61 -24.89 -17.69
C VAL A 339 9.79 -25.73 -17.20
N GLU A 340 10.64 -25.21 -16.30
CA GLU A 340 11.75 -25.99 -15.71
C GLU A 340 11.27 -27.22 -14.93
N TYR A 341 10.03 -27.20 -14.42
CA TYR A 341 9.48 -28.26 -13.59
C TYR A 341 8.49 -29.18 -14.33
N THR A 342 7.96 -28.74 -15.48
CA THR A 342 7.05 -29.53 -16.33
C THR A 342 7.82 -30.57 -17.17
N TYR A 343 9.12 -30.37 -17.37
CA TYR A 343 10.01 -31.36 -17.99
C TYR A 343 11.28 -31.53 -17.15
N PRO A 344 11.38 -32.54 -16.26
CA PRO A 344 12.70 -33.04 -15.93
C PRO A 344 13.32 -33.50 -17.26
N LYS A 345 14.47 -32.92 -17.64
CA LYS A 345 15.33 -33.46 -18.70
C LYS A 345 15.90 -34.81 -18.25
N THR A 346 15.05 -35.82 -18.14
CA THR A 346 15.43 -37.20 -17.90
C THR A 346 14.61 -38.04 -18.85
N GLU A 347 15.15 -38.18 -20.06
CA GLU A 347 15.04 -39.32 -20.98
C GLU A 347 15.24 -38.80 -22.41
N PHE A 348 16.50 -38.69 -22.84
CA PHE A 348 16.98 -38.98 -24.20
C PHE A 348 18.45 -38.56 -24.32
N ALA A 349 19.37 -39.40 -23.80
CA ALA A 349 20.75 -39.58 -24.29
C ALA A 349 21.57 -40.46 -23.34
N ALA A 350 21.37 -41.77 -23.40
CA ALA A 350 22.41 -42.74 -23.01
C ALA A 350 22.21 -44.10 -23.71
N ALA A 351 21.93 -44.07 -25.01
CA ALA A 351 22.26 -45.16 -25.92
C ALA A 351 23.40 -44.63 -26.79
N ASN A 352 24.64 -44.81 -26.30
CA ASN A 352 25.93 -44.79 -27.02
C ASN A 352 27.06 -44.52 -26.02
N ALA A 353 27.36 -45.53 -25.19
CA ALA A 353 28.64 -45.66 -24.49
C ALA A 353 28.87 -47.14 -24.15
N LEU A 354 28.87 -47.98 -25.19
CA LEU A 354 29.43 -49.32 -25.19
C LEU A 354 30.41 -49.35 -26.36
N ASP A 355 31.60 -48.80 -26.13
CA ASP A 355 32.83 -49.19 -26.83
C ASP A 355 34.05 -48.59 -26.14
N GLY A 356 34.97 -49.46 -25.73
CA GLY A 356 36.38 -49.14 -25.49
C GLY A 356 36.74 -48.69 -24.08
N PHE A 357 37.06 -49.63 -23.19
CA PHE A 357 38.38 -49.73 -22.55
C PHE A 357 38.48 -51.07 -21.78
N GLN A 358 38.78 -52.12 -22.54
CA GLN A 358 39.72 -53.15 -22.12
C GLN A 358 41.09 -52.75 -22.70
N ASP A 359 42.15 -52.95 -21.92
CA ASP A 359 43.58 -52.83 -22.27
C ASP A 359 44.17 -51.42 -22.47
N LEU A 360 44.64 -50.81 -21.36
CA LEU A 360 46.04 -50.39 -21.10
C LEU A 360 46.17 -49.52 -19.85
#